data_AF-A0A1G5S5N5-F1
#
_entry.id   AF-A0A1G5S5N5-F1
#
_cell.length_a   1.000
_cell.length_b   1.000
_cell.length_c   1.000
_cell.angle_alpha   90.00
_cell.angle_beta   90.00
_cell.angle_gamma   90.00
#
_symmetry.space_group_name_H-M   'P 1'
#
loop_
_entity.id
_entity.type
_entity.pdbx_description
1 polymer ?
#
loop_
_entity_poly.entity_id
_entity_poly.type
_entity_poly.pdbx_seq_one_letter_code
_entity_poly.pdbx_strand_id
1 'polypeptide(L)'
;MRKINALLAIACIALAITGCKNTVFNPVPEEEPVNPVGQETEEAPQNAVGGRPEIFCSKEYLFEEAYADGVYTDPYLTGHYDKYVLSPEAKDAYPALAEAFEASMSDRVMKYQELHDEYLDVSKQQRESGEVNTFILESDLFMRRADEKVISFVDQCSEYAAGAHGYTGYNSYNFDVQTGKKISLEDVLTNKEAFQKELFKILTDKYGASEFNYDLDNILSRMNLDEYKWAFDSNGITFYFANDIAAYASGVLTVSMPYDSTLFKQDYVPDSKVGYISEIPLYFPDSYHMDIVDGQEDDITITPNYDPENPDMYYIQSLTINKDGETFTTDDLYVWDVDAFIIHTPDGKENLMIMTTGDSDYNCSYVYSLDGKIQQVSNDYFDQGETGTTDDYYEIVPCDPANVAFASRFDMLCTFDGTRYYSFESDGTFTPLDKYYKAMISKQCDLISKVELTVPVVDEAGEETGETVTLPAGEAYSIIRTNGTDEVDCTIKDGRIIRFHLEDPLGGKW
;
A
#
# COMPACT_ATOMS: atom_id res chain seq x y z
N MET A 1 -51.07 10.39 -14.36
CA MET A 1 -51.55 9.88 -15.67
C MET A 1 -50.30 9.57 -16.49
N ARG A 2 -50.17 8.31 -16.95
CA ARG A 2 -49.15 7.73 -17.86
C ARG A 2 -47.69 7.55 -17.37
N LYS A 3 -47.38 6.27 -17.16
CA LYS A 3 -46.07 5.58 -17.13
C LYS A 3 -45.40 5.62 -18.50
N ILE A 4 -44.06 5.58 -18.55
CA ILE A 4 -43.29 4.84 -19.57
C ILE A 4 -42.05 4.24 -18.90
N ASN A 5 -41.92 2.91 -19.00
CA ASN A 5 -40.74 2.11 -18.72
C ASN A 5 -39.81 2.10 -19.94
N ALA A 6 -38.51 1.94 -19.76
CA ALA A 6 -37.65 1.28 -20.74
C ALA A 6 -36.50 0.54 -20.03
N LEU A 7 -36.56 -0.79 -20.08
CA LEU A 7 -35.43 -1.69 -19.85
C LEU A 7 -34.54 -1.70 -21.09
N LEU A 8 -33.22 -1.84 -20.92
CA LEU A 8 -32.34 -2.41 -21.94
C LEU A 8 -31.56 -3.58 -21.34
N ALA A 9 -31.74 -4.74 -21.95
CA ALA A 9 -30.95 -5.95 -21.74
C ALA A 9 -30.02 -6.11 -22.95
N ILE A 10 -28.73 -6.40 -22.71
CA ILE A 10 -27.78 -6.75 -23.75
C ILE A 10 -27.44 -8.25 -23.60
N ALA A 11 -27.79 -9.00 -24.63
CA ALA A 11 -27.58 -10.44 -24.73
C ALA A 11 -26.29 -10.75 -25.50
N CYS A 12 -25.53 -11.72 -24.97
CA CYS A 12 -24.36 -12.34 -25.57
C CYS A 12 -24.68 -13.02 -26.92
N ILE A 13 -23.79 -12.87 -27.90
CA ILE A 13 -23.74 -13.74 -29.08
C ILE A 13 -22.32 -14.26 -29.26
N ALA A 14 -22.15 -15.56 -29.01
CA ALA A 14 -21.01 -16.36 -29.42
C ALA A 14 -21.19 -16.80 -30.88
N LEU A 15 -20.12 -16.73 -31.69
CA LEU A 15 -20.07 -17.33 -33.02
C LEU A 15 -18.84 -18.23 -33.12
N ALA A 16 -19.09 -19.54 -33.06
CA ALA A 16 -18.17 -20.58 -33.50
C ALA A 16 -18.34 -20.81 -35.01
N ILE A 17 -17.24 -20.87 -35.76
CA ILE A 17 -17.22 -21.46 -37.10
C ILE A 17 -16.01 -22.40 -37.21
N THR A 18 -16.31 -23.66 -37.53
CA THR A 18 -15.40 -24.76 -37.85
C THR A 18 -15.23 -24.86 -39.37
N GLY A 19 -14.06 -25.32 -39.88
CA GLY A 19 -13.91 -25.54 -41.34
C GLY A 19 -12.56 -25.99 -41.91
N CYS A 20 -12.08 -27.18 -41.54
CA CYS A 20 -11.37 -28.22 -42.33
C CYS A 20 -10.54 -27.93 -43.63
N LYS A 21 -9.32 -28.53 -43.62
CA LYS A 21 -8.65 -29.43 -44.62
C LYS A 21 -7.56 -28.92 -45.61
N ASN A 22 -6.34 -29.40 -45.33
CA ASN A 22 -5.26 -29.99 -46.16
C ASN A 22 -5.15 -29.72 -47.68
N THR A 23 -3.97 -29.24 -48.09
CA THR A 23 -3.23 -29.75 -49.28
C THR A 23 -1.73 -29.78 -49.03
N VAL A 24 -1.09 -30.87 -49.45
CA VAL A 24 0.35 -31.17 -49.39
C VAL A 24 1.05 -30.61 -50.64
N PHE A 25 2.21 -29.96 -50.47
CA PHE A 25 3.25 -29.84 -51.50
C PHE A 25 4.63 -29.82 -50.84
N ASN A 26 5.57 -30.62 -51.37
CA ASN A 26 6.92 -30.88 -50.86
C ASN A 26 7.98 -29.99 -51.57
N PRO A 27 9.24 -29.94 -51.10
CA PRO A 27 9.99 -28.70 -50.83
C PRO A 27 11.03 -28.29 -51.90
N VAL A 28 11.60 -27.09 -51.74
CA VAL A 28 12.86 -26.62 -52.36
C VAL A 28 13.70 -25.92 -51.26
N PRO A 29 15.04 -26.07 -51.21
CA PRO A 29 15.84 -25.83 -50.01
C PRO A 29 16.44 -24.42 -49.87
N GLU A 30 16.62 -24.05 -48.60
CA GLU A 30 17.61 -23.16 -47.96
C GLU A 30 18.00 -21.82 -48.61
N GLU A 31 17.55 -20.73 -47.97
CA GLU A 31 18.43 -19.63 -47.53
C GLU A 31 18.03 -19.27 -46.09
N GLU A 32 18.98 -19.30 -45.14
CA GLU A 32 18.75 -18.95 -43.74
C GLU A 32 18.62 -17.44 -43.54
N PRO A 33 17.58 -16.96 -42.84
CA PRO A 33 17.64 -15.69 -42.12
C PRO A 33 17.69 -15.94 -40.62
N VAL A 34 18.83 -15.56 -40.04
CA VAL A 34 19.02 -14.93 -38.71
C VAL A 34 17.89 -15.14 -37.71
N ASN A 35 18.13 -16.00 -36.72
CA ASN A 35 17.30 -16.07 -35.51
C ASN A 35 17.30 -14.70 -34.79
N PRO A 36 16.13 -14.18 -34.37
CA PRO A 36 16.09 -13.17 -33.33
C PRO A 36 16.70 -13.74 -32.05
N VAL A 37 17.49 -12.90 -31.39
CA VAL A 37 18.03 -13.10 -30.04
C VAL A 37 16.89 -13.55 -29.13
N GLY A 38 17.12 -14.66 -28.43
CA GLY A 38 16.17 -15.22 -27.48
C GLY A 38 15.82 -14.20 -26.40
N GLN A 39 14.54 -13.99 -26.18
CA GLN A 39 14.03 -13.64 -24.86
C GLN A 39 14.23 -14.88 -23.99
N GLU A 40 15.32 -14.89 -23.23
CA GLU A 40 15.43 -15.75 -22.05
C GLU A 40 15.22 -14.84 -20.83
N THR A 41 14.14 -15.21 -20.14
CA THR A 41 13.70 -14.89 -18.78
C THR A 41 14.76 -14.29 -17.87
N GLU A 42 14.45 -13.12 -17.29
CA GLU A 42 15.01 -12.67 -16.02
C GLU A 42 14.95 -13.83 -15.01
N GLU A 43 16.11 -14.33 -14.59
CA GLU A 43 16.17 -15.10 -13.35
C GLU A 43 16.03 -14.09 -12.20
N ALA A 44 14.78 -13.91 -11.75
CA ALA A 44 14.44 -13.31 -10.48
C ALA A 44 15.29 -13.92 -9.35
N PRO A 45 15.65 -13.16 -8.31
CA PRO A 45 16.32 -13.71 -7.15
C PRO A 45 15.51 -14.90 -6.62
N GLN A 46 16.17 -16.05 -6.46
CA GLN A 46 15.57 -17.25 -5.91
C GLN A 46 15.06 -17.00 -4.48
N ASN A 47 13.81 -16.58 -4.35
CA ASN A 47 13.03 -16.66 -3.12
C ASN A 47 11.67 -17.31 -3.43
N ALA A 48 11.58 -18.58 -3.02
CA ALA A 48 10.41 -19.41 -2.74
C ALA A 48 9.23 -19.46 -3.76
N VAL A 49 9.23 -20.53 -4.56
CA VAL A 49 7.97 -21.21 -4.91
C VAL A 49 7.34 -21.74 -3.61
N GLY A 50 6.40 -20.98 -3.04
CA GLY A 50 5.61 -21.33 -1.85
C GLY A 50 5.75 -20.39 -0.64
N GLY A 51 5.71 -19.06 -0.84
CA GLY A 51 5.68 -18.04 0.21
C GLY A 51 4.55 -17.01 0.03
N ARG A 52 4.42 -16.06 0.95
CA ARG A 52 3.36 -15.03 0.94
C ARG A 52 3.39 -14.23 -0.38
N PRO A 53 2.23 -13.93 -1.00
CA PRO A 53 2.19 -13.10 -2.20
C PRO A 53 2.65 -11.68 -1.87
N GLU A 54 3.65 -11.20 -2.60
CA GLU A 54 4.10 -9.81 -2.51
C GLU A 54 3.12 -8.89 -3.26
N ILE A 55 2.80 -7.77 -2.61
CA ILE A 55 1.78 -6.82 -3.05
C ILE A 55 2.46 -5.47 -3.24
N PHE A 56 2.12 -4.84 -4.36
CA PHE A 56 2.51 -3.48 -4.70
C PHE A 56 1.30 -2.56 -4.62
N CYS A 57 1.49 -1.34 -4.12
CA CYS A 57 0.50 -0.28 -4.07
C CYS A 57 0.93 0.89 -4.97
N SER A 58 -0.03 1.66 -5.45
CA SER A 58 0.20 2.94 -6.17
C SER A 58 -0.98 3.86 -5.96
N LYS A 59 -0.78 5.17 -6.05
CA LYS A 59 -1.85 6.17 -5.94
C LYS A 59 -2.19 6.74 -7.32
N GLU A 60 -3.48 6.81 -7.64
CA GLU A 60 -3.96 7.63 -8.76
C GLU A 60 -4.46 8.97 -8.23
N TYR A 61 -3.82 10.06 -8.66
CA TYR A 61 -4.22 11.40 -8.26
C TYR A 61 -5.32 11.96 -9.18
N LEU A 62 -6.32 12.57 -8.57
CA LEU A 62 -7.41 13.28 -9.22
C LEU A 62 -7.15 14.78 -9.06
N PHE A 63 -7.06 15.53 -10.16
CA PHE A 63 -6.90 16.97 -10.09
C PHE A 63 -7.50 17.67 -11.31
N GLU A 64 -8.51 18.50 -11.06
CA GLU A 64 -9.25 19.22 -12.10
C GLU A 64 -9.11 20.72 -11.91
N GLU A 65 -8.28 21.35 -12.74
CA GLU A 65 -7.98 22.77 -12.70
C GLU A 65 -9.20 23.65 -13.00
N ALA A 66 -9.33 24.75 -12.28
CA ALA A 66 -10.34 25.78 -12.54
C ALA A 66 -9.69 27.12 -12.91
N TYR A 67 -10.12 27.67 -14.05
CA TYR A 67 -9.67 28.95 -14.56
C TYR A 67 -10.80 29.98 -14.58
N ALA A 68 -10.56 31.15 -14.00
CA ALA A 68 -11.44 32.31 -14.11
C ALA A 68 -10.63 33.51 -14.64
N ASP A 69 -11.08 34.11 -15.76
CA ASP A 69 -10.44 35.28 -16.37
C ASP A 69 -8.92 35.15 -16.64
N GLY A 70 -8.46 33.93 -16.93
CA GLY A 70 -7.05 33.63 -17.18
C GLY A 70 -6.17 33.52 -15.93
N VAL A 71 -6.79 33.41 -14.75
CA VAL A 71 -6.12 33.20 -13.46
C VAL A 71 -6.58 31.86 -12.87
N TYR A 72 -5.64 31.12 -12.28
CA TYR A 72 -5.96 29.93 -11.49
C TYR A 72 -6.81 30.32 -10.28
N THR A 73 -7.83 29.52 -10.05
CA THR A 73 -8.69 29.59 -8.85
C THR A 73 -8.67 28.22 -8.17
N ASP A 74 -9.30 28.11 -7.01
CA ASP A 74 -9.50 26.82 -6.33
C ASP A 74 -9.97 25.76 -7.34
N PRO A 75 -9.36 24.56 -7.36
CA PRO A 75 -9.69 23.51 -8.34
C PRO A 75 -11.16 23.09 -8.24
N TYR A 76 -11.68 22.46 -9.29
CA TYR A 76 -13.03 21.90 -9.25
C TYR A 76 -13.10 20.67 -8.35
N LEU A 77 -12.08 19.82 -8.45
CA LEU A 77 -11.99 18.52 -7.78
C LEU A 77 -10.50 18.21 -7.52
N THR A 78 -10.21 17.64 -6.36
CA THR A 78 -8.89 17.11 -5.99
C THR A 78 -9.05 15.80 -5.22
N GLY A 79 -7.99 15.01 -5.14
CA GLY A 79 -7.89 13.86 -4.26
C GLY A 79 -7.11 12.72 -4.90
N HIS A 80 -7.36 11.49 -4.46
CA HIS A 80 -6.69 10.30 -4.95
C HIS A 80 -7.47 9.03 -4.64
N TYR A 81 -7.06 7.93 -5.27
CA TYR A 81 -7.44 6.60 -4.80
C TYR A 81 -6.29 5.61 -5.00
N ASP A 82 -6.10 4.76 -3.99
CA ASP A 82 -5.05 3.75 -4.02
C ASP A 82 -5.43 2.58 -4.93
N LYS A 83 -4.42 1.91 -5.49
CA LYS A 83 -4.53 0.70 -6.31
C LYS A 83 -3.54 -0.33 -5.79
N TYR A 84 -3.91 -1.61 -5.83
CA TYR A 84 -2.99 -2.72 -5.54
C TYR A 84 -2.81 -3.65 -6.74
N VAL A 85 -1.61 -4.21 -6.86
CA VAL A 85 -1.29 -5.29 -7.80
C VAL A 85 -0.38 -6.31 -7.12
N LEU A 86 -0.37 -7.54 -7.61
CA LEU A 86 0.66 -8.50 -7.21
C LEU A 86 1.99 -8.19 -7.91
N SER A 87 3.11 -8.49 -7.26
CA SER A 87 4.42 -8.51 -7.94
C SER A 87 4.42 -9.47 -9.14
N PRO A 88 5.29 -9.29 -10.14
CA PRO A 88 5.38 -10.22 -11.28
C PRO A 88 5.51 -11.68 -10.85
N GLU A 89 6.38 -11.96 -9.87
CA GLU A 89 6.60 -13.29 -9.33
C GLU A 89 5.36 -13.82 -8.61
N ALA A 90 4.66 -12.96 -7.85
CA ALA A 90 3.41 -13.33 -7.18
C ALA A 90 2.27 -13.58 -8.18
N LYS A 91 2.20 -12.84 -9.30
CA LYS A 91 1.23 -13.10 -10.38
C LYS A 91 1.42 -14.48 -10.99
N ASP A 92 2.67 -14.85 -11.25
CA ASP A 92 3.01 -16.16 -11.81
C ASP A 92 2.74 -17.30 -10.81
N ALA A 93 3.00 -17.07 -9.52
CA ALA A 93 2.74 -18.04 -8.47
C ALA A 93 1.24 -18.20 -8.14
N TYR A 94 0.46 -17.13 -8.23
CA TYR A 94 -0.95 -17.07 -7.82
C TYR A 94 -1.87 -16.52 -8.94
N PRO A 95 -2.00 -17.22 -10.08
CA PRO A 95 -2.72 -16.68 -11.25
C PRO A 95 -4.22 -16.45 -11.00
N ALA A 96 -4.87 -17.27 -10.17
CA ALA A 96 -6.29 -17.07 -9.82
C ALA A 96 -6.49 -15.82 -8.94
N LEU A 97 -5.54 -15.55 -8.04
CA LEU A 97 -5.54 -14.34 -7.23
C LEU A 97 -5.25 -13.10 -8.09
N ALA A 98 -4.31 -13.21 -9.03
CA ALA A 98 -4.01 -12.14 -9.98
C ALA A 98 -5.25 -11.72 -10.79
N GLU A 99 -6.01 -12.68 -11.34
CA GLU A 99 -7.27 -12.41 -12.05
C GLU A 99 -8.30 -11.71 -11.16
N ALA A 100 -8.41 -12.13 -9.90
CA ALA A 100 -9.33 -11.52 -8.94
C ALA A 100 -8.91 -10.09 -8.55
N PHE A 101 -7.61 -9.85 -8.39
CA PHE A 101 -7.05 -8.52 -8.14
C PHE A 101 -7.32 -7.58 -9.32
N GLU A 102 -7.05 -8.03 -10.54
CA GLU A 102 -7.31 -7.26 -11.77
C GLU A 102 -8.80 -6.91 -11.91
N ALA A 103 -9.70 -7.86 -11.66
CA ALA A 103 -11.14 -7.60 -11.67
C ALA A 103 -11.55 -6.58 -10.59
N SER A 104 -11.04 -6.74 -9.37
CA SER A 104 -11.30 -5.83 -8.25
C SER A 104 -10.79 -4.41 -8.54
N MET A 105 -9.60 -4.28 -9.12
CA MET A 105 -9.04 -3.01 -9.54
C MET A 105 -9.79 -2.39 -10.71
N SER A 106 -10.26 -3.18 -11.67
CA SER A 106 -11.13 -2.67 -12.74
C SER A 106 -12.43 -2.10 -12.17
N ASP A 107 -13.09 -2.81 -11.24
CA ASP A 107 -14.31 -2.32 -10.57
C ASP A 107 -14.05 -1.00 -9.82
N ARG A 108 -12.90 -0.92 -9.13
CA ARG A 108 -12.49 0.27 -8.38
C ARG A 108 -12.20 1.46 -9.29
N VAL A 109 -11.45 1.27 -10.37
CA VAL A 109 -11.16 2.32 -11.35
C VAL A 109 -12.46 2.86 -11.95
N MET A 110 -13.41 1.98 -12.31
CA MET A 110 -14.72 2.41 -12.82
C MET A 110 -15.49 3.22 -11.78
N LYS A 111 -15.53 2.78 -10.51
CA LYS A 111 -16.19 3.52 -9.41
C LYS A 111 -15.64 4.94 -9.28
N TYR A 112 -14.32 5.12 -9.22
CA TYR A 112 -13.72 6.44 -9.04
C TYR A 112 -13.81 7.32 -10.28
N GLN A 113 -13.81 6.73 -11.48
CA GLN A 113 -14.12 7.47 -12.73
C GLN A 113 -15.56 8.00 -12.72
N GLU A 114 -16.54 7.19 -12.31
CA GLU A 114 -17.94 7.63 -12.22
C GLU A 114 -18.13 8.74 -11.16
N LEU A 115 -17.54 8.59 -9.97
CA LEU A 115 -17.57 9.62 -8.93
C LEU A 115 -16.88 10.91 -9.36
N HIS A 116 -15.72 10.79 -10.01
CA HIS A 116 -14.98 11.92 -10.58
C HIS A 116 -15.87 12.73 -11.53
N ASP A 117 -16.48 12.06 -12.52
CA ASP A 117 -17.30 12.73 -13.54
C ASP A 117 -18.55 13.40 -12.93
N GLU A 118 -19.19 12.75 -11.96
CA GLU A 118 -20.31 13.33 -11.21
C GLU A 118 -19.88 14.59 -10.44
N TYR A 119 -18.82 14.49 -9.65
CA TYR A 119 -18.38 15.57 -8.76
C TYR A 119 -17.86 16.77 -9.57
N LEU A 120 -17.16 16.51 -10.67
CA LEU A 120 -16.70 17.54 -11.59
C LEU A 120 -17.85 18.30 -12.24
N ASP A 121 -18.91 17.62 -12.69
CA ASP A 121 -20.10 18.25 -13.26
C ASP A 121 -20.83 19.12 -12.22
N VAL A 122 -21.04 18.59 -11.02
CA VAL A 122 -21.69 19.33 -9.93
C VAL A 122 -20.86 20.56 -9.51
N SER A 123 -19.55 20.41 -9.34
CA SER A 123 -18.64 21.50 -8.99
C SER A 123 -18.65 22.61 -10.05
N LYS A 124 -18.68 22.26 -11.34
CA LYS A 124 -18.84 23.23 -12.45
C LYS A 124 -20.17 23.96 -12.37
N GLN A 125 -21.28 23.25 -12.15
CA GLN A 125 -22.62 23.86 -12.04
C GLN A 125 -22.74 24.81 -10.84
N GLN A 126 -22.20 24.43 -9.67
CA GLN A 126 -22.16 25.31 -8.49
C GLN A 126 -21.37 26.59 -8.78
N ARG A 127 -20.24 26.48 -9.47
CA ARG A 127 -19.43 27.63 -9.85
C ARG A 127 -20.15 28.58 -10.81
N GLU A 128 -20.91 28.05 -11.76
CA GLU A 128 -21.78 28.88 -12.63
C GLU A 128 -22.83 29.66 -11.82
N SER A 129 -23.26 29.14 -10.68
CA SER A 129 -24.18 29.81 -9.75
C SER A 129 -23.49 30.79 -8.79
N GLY A 130 -22.16 30.87 -8.81
CA GLY A 130 -21.35 31.78 -7.98
C GLY A 130 -20.78 31.14 -6.70
N GLU A 131 -20.94 29.83 -6.51
CA GLU A 131 -20.40 29.08 -5.38
C GLU A 131 -19.06 28.43 -5.77
N VAL A 132 -17.97 28.89 -5.17
CA VAL A 132 -16.61 28.39 -5.45
C VAL A 132 -16.20 27.49 -4.29
N ASN A 133 -16.23 26.18 -4.53
CA ASN A 133 -15.75 25.15 -3.61
C ASN A 133 -14.90 24.14 -4.37
N THR A 134 -13.90 23.58 -3.70
CA THR A 134 -13.14 22.42 -4.19
C THR A 134 -13.85 21.16 -3.70
N PHE A 135 -14.14 20.24 -4.61
CA PHE A 135 -14.66 18.91 -4.24
C PHE A 135 -13.47 18.00 -3.92
N ILE A 136 -13.65 17.03 -3.02
CA ILE A 136 -12.59 16.11 -2.58
C ILE A 136 -13.08 14.68 -2.74
N LEU A 137 -12.24 13.82 -3.32
CA LEU A 137 -12.42 12.36 -3.42
C LEU A 137 -11.12 11.66 -3.06
N GLU A 138 -11.06 11.09 -1.86
CA GLU A 138 -9.88 10.42 -1.31
C GLU A 138 -10.21 8.98 -0.94
N SER A 139 -9.24 8.08 -1.11
CA SER A 139 -9.41 6.67 -0.78
C SER A 139 -8.09 5.97 -0.54
N ASP A 140 -7.84 5.66 0.73
CA ASP A 140 -6.60 5.04 1.20
C ASP A 140 -6.87 3.56 1.55
N LEU A 141 -5.99 2.68 1.06
CA LEU A 141 -6.08 1.23 1.26
C LEU A 141 -5.05 0.76 2.27
N PHE A 142 -5.54 0.26 3.41
CA PHE A 142 -4.70 -0.25 4.48
C PHE A 142 -4.67 -1.77 4.46
N MET A 143 -3.48 -2.35 4.35
CA MET A 143 -3.33 -3.80 4.41
C MET A 143 -3.44 -4.28 5.87
N ARG A 144 -4.48 -5.06 6.17
CA ARG A 144 -4.76 -5.56 7.52
C ARG A 144 -4.21 -6.97 7.77
N ARG A 145 -4.13 -7.76 6.70
CA ARG A 145 -3.52 -9.10 6.73
C ARG A 145 -3.12 -9.53 5.33
N ALA A 146 -1.91 -10.06 5.19
CA ALA A 146 -1.47 -10.77 4.00
C ALA A 146 -0.62 -11.98 4.41
N ASP A 147 -1.14 -13.17 4.14
CA ASP A 147 -0.45 -14.44 4.35
C ASP A 147 -0.76 -15.45 3.24
N GLU A 148 -0.38 -16.72 3.38
CA GLU A 148 -0.61 -17.75 2.37
C GLU A 148 -2.09 -18.16 2.19
N LYS A 149 -2.98 -17.71 3.09
CA LYS A 149 -4.41 -18.02 3.07
C LYS A 149 -5.25 -16.81 2.66
N VAL A 150 -4.94 -15.64 3.19
CA VAL A 150 -5.79 -14.46 3.10
C VAL A 150 -4.98 -13.22 2.73
N ILE A 151 -5.53 -12.42 1.81
CA ILE A 151 -5.21 -10.99 1.71
C ILE A 151 -6.47 -10.19 2.09
N SER A 152 -6.31 -9.23 2.98
CA SER A 152 -7.37 -8.44 3.57
C SER A 152 -6.98 -6.97 3.63
N PHE A 153 -7.77 -6.12 2.99
CA PHE A 153 -7.65 -4.67 3.02
C PHE A 153 -8.90 -4.04 3.63
N VAL A 154 -8.69 -2.94 4.33
CA VAL A 154 -9.74 -1.95 4.59
C VAL A 154 -9.46 -0.70 3.77
N ASP A 155 -10.51 -0.12 3.23
CA ASP A 155 -10.48 1.07 2.40
C ASP A 155 -11.20 2.18 3.14
N GLN A 156 -10.50 3.27 3.45
CA GLN A 156 -11.12 4.45 4.02
C GLN A 156 -11.35 5.45 2.89
N CYS A 157 -12.62 5.75 2.61
CA CYS A 157 -12.99 6.73 1.59
C CYS A 157 -13.42 8.03 2.26
N SER A 158 -12.90 9.16 1.79
CA SER A 158 -13.30 10.50 2.21
C SER A 158 -13.82 11.31 1.02
N GLU A 159 -14.98 11.92 1.17
CA GLU A 159 -15.65 12.67 0.12
C GLU A 159 -16.12 14.04 0.62
N TYR A 160 -15.90 15.11 -0.16
CA TYR A 160 -16.45 16.43 0.13
C TYR A 160 -17.07 17.04 -1.13
N ALA A 161 -18.35 17.38 -1.06
CA ALA A 161 -19.13 17.94 -2.16
C ALA A 161 -19.78 19.28 -1.77
N ALA A 162 -18.98 20.18 -1.16
CA ALA A 162 -19.42 21.53 -0.75
C ALA A 162 -20.56 21.58 0.30
N GLY A 163 -20.67 20.52 1.12
CA GLY A 163 -21.64 20.44 2.22
C GLY A 163 -21.14 21.11 3.51
N ALA A 164 -21.91 20.95 4.59
CA ALA A 164 -21.51 21.41 5.92
C ALA A 164 -20.30 20.66 6.49
N HIS A 165 -20.08 19.42 6.04
CA HIS A 165 -18.96 18.55 6.38
C HIS A 165 -18.73 17.56 5.24
N GLY A 166 -17.57 16.89 5.24
CA GLY A 166 -17.29 15.75 4.37
C GLY A 166 -17.99 14.47 4.85
N TYR A 167 -17.77 13.38 4.15
CA TYR A 167 -18.21 12.04 4.49
C TYR A 167 -16.99 11.13 4.53
N THR A 168 -16.83 10.36 5.61
CA THR A 168 -15.88 9.25 5.67
C THR A 168 -16.65 7.95 5.76
N GLY A 169 -16.28 7.00 4.90
CA GLY A 169 -16.86 5.67 4.83
C GLY A 169 -15.79 4.60 4.71
N TYR A 170 -16.21 3.34 4.84
CA TYR A 170 -15.32 2.19 4.74
C TYR A 170 -15.76 1.24 3.64
N ASN A 171 -14.79 0.66 2.94
CA ASN A 171 -14.95 -0.55 2.16
C ASN A 171 -13.95 -1.60 2.64
N SER A 172 -14.10 -2.83 2.18
CA SER A 172 -13.19 -3.91 2.57
C SER A 172 -13.08 -4.96 1.48
N TYR A 173 -11.89 -5.50 1.30
CA TYR A 173 -11.58 -6.48 0.26
C TYR A 173 -10.85 -7.65 0.90
N ASN A 174 -11.50 -8.82 0.91
CA ASN A 174 -10.97 -10.05 1.51
C ASN A 174 -10.87 -11.13 0.42
N PHE A 175 -9.69 -11.68 0.20
CA PHE A 175 -9.42 -12.67 -0.84
C PHE A 175 -8.80 -13.93 -0.25
N ASP A 176 -9.27 -15.08 -0.70
CA ASP A 176 -8.59 -16.35 -0.50
C ASP A 176 -7.42 -16.44 -1.50
N VAL A 177 -6.21 -16.57 -0.97
CA VAL A 177 -4.96 -16.48 -1.77
C VAL A 177 -4.82 -17.62 -2.76
N GLN A 178 -5.31 -18.81 -2.41
CA GLN A 178 -5.15 -20.00 -3.25
C GLN A 178 -6.14 -20.01 -4.41
N THR A 179 -7.34 -19.47 -4.21
CA THR A 179 -8.44 -19.55 -5.17
C THR A 179 -8.75 -18.22 -5.85
N GLY A 180 -8.25 -17.09 -5.34
CA GLY A 180 -8.64 -15.75 -5.74
C GLY A 180 -10.07 -15.36 -5.37
N LYS A 181 -10.83 -16.24 -4.68
CA LYS A 181 -12.24 -15.99 -4.37
C LYS A 181 -12.35 -14.85 -3.34
N LYS A 182 -13.23 -13.87 -3.60
CA LYS A 182 -13.68 -12.92 -2.58
C LYS A 182 -14.34 -13.68 -1.42
N ILE A 183 -13.80 -13.52 -0.21
CA ILE A 183 -14.31 -14.13 1.02
C ILE A 183 -15.46 -13.26 1.51
N SER A 184 -16.67 -13.84 1.58
CA SER A 184 -17.83 -13.16 2.14
C SER A 184 -17.94 -13.40 3.64
N LEU A 185 -18.66 -12.53 4.36
CA LEU A 185 -18.89 -12.73 5.79
C LEU A 185 -19.70 -14.02 6.06
N GLU A 186 -20.52 -14.47 5.11
CA GLU A 186 -21.20 -15.79 5.14
C GLU A 186 -20.22 -16.97 5.08
N ASP A 187 -19.10 -16.81 4.37
CA ASP A 187 -18.05 -17.82 4.31
C ASP A 187 -17.34 -17.95 5.67
N VAL A 188 -17.39 -16.93 6.52
CA VAL A 188 -16.66 -16.89 7.81
C VAL A 188 -17.56 -17.13 9.02
N LEU A 189 -18.81 -16.67 9.01
CA LEU A 189 -19.70 -16.78 10.17
C LEU A 189 -20.31 -18.18 10.33
N THR A 190 -20.46 -18.63 11.58
CA THR A 190 -21.21 -19.83 11.94
C THR A 190 -22.71 -19.55 12.08
N ASN A 191 -23.08 -18.34 12.54
CA ASN A 191 -24.48 -17.94 12.73
C ASN A 191 -24.64 -16.40 12.69
N LYS A 192 -25.44 -15.90 11.74
CA LYS A 192 -25.73 -14.46 11.56
C LYS A 192 -26.37 -13.81 12.80
N GLU A 193 -27.44 -14.40 13.33
CA GLU A 193 -28.22 -13.80 14.44
C GLU A 193 -27.39 -13.72 15.73
N ALA A 194 -26.60 -14.77 16.01
CA ALA A 194 -25.71 -14.80 17.16
C ALA A 194 -24.60 -13.74 17.03
N PHE A 195 -24.04 -13.59 15.83
CA PHE A 195 -23.05 -12.56 15.53
C PHE A 195 -23.61 -11.15 15.75
N GLN A 196 -24.77 -10.82 15.18
CA GLN A 196 -25.36 -9.50 15.31
C GLN A 196 -25.71 -9.15 16.76
N LYS A 197 -26.12 -10.15 17.55
CA LYS A 197 -26.37 -9.97 18.98
C LYS A 197 -25.09 -9.71 19.79
N GLU A 198 -24.00 -10.42 19.49
CA GLU A 198 -22.73 -10.17 20.18
C GLU A 198 -22.14 -8.82 19.75
N LEU A 199 -22.24 -8.47 18.46
CA LEU A 199 -21.84 -7.16 17.95
C LEU A 199 -22.58 -6.03 18.65
N PHE A 200 -23.91 -6.12 18.80
CA PHE A 200 -24.70 -5.17 19.57
C PHE A 200 -24.14 -4.98 20.98
N LYS A 201 -23.87 -6.10 21.67
CA LYS A 201 -23.36 -6.07 23.04
C LYS A 201 -21.99 -5.37 23.10
N ILE A 202 -21.03 -5.78 22.27
CA ILE A 202 -19.67 -5.19 22.25
C ILE A 202 -19.76 -3.68 21.96
N LEU A 203 -20.54 -3.27 20.96
CA LEU A 203 -20.74 -1.86 20.62
C LEU A 203 -21.28 -1.07 21.82
N THR A 204 -22.33 -1.58 22.47
CA THR A 204 -22.94 -0.88 23.62
C THR A 204 -22.08 -0.90 24.88
N ASP A 205 -21.27 -1.94 25.08
CA ASP A 205 -20.33 -2.04 26.20
C ASP A 205 -19.15 -1.07 26.00
N LYS A 206 -18.65 -0.95 24.76
CA LYS A 206 -17.50 -0.11 24.39
C LYS A 206 -17.86 1.38 24.35
N TYR A 207 -18.89 1.75 23.60
CA TYR A 207 -19.22 3.16 23.34
C TYR A 207 -20.37 3.69 24.21
N GLY A 208 -21.10 2.80 24.89
CA GLY A 208 -22.31 3.14 25.61
C GLY A 208 -23.53 3.21 24.69
N ALA A 209 -24.66 2.68 25.16
CA ALA A 209 -25.88 2.60 24.36
C ALA A 209 -26.46 3.96 23.90
N SER A 210 -26.08 5.08 24.53
CA SER A 210 -26.53 6.42 24.15
C SER A 210 -25.82 7.01 22.94
N GLU A 211 -24.68 6.44 22.54
CA GLU A 211 -23.89 6.90 21.40
C GLU A 211 -24.57 6.58 20.07
N PHE A 212 -25.34 5.48 20.05
CA PHE A 212 -25.95 4.96 18.85
C PHE A 212 -27.32 5.56 18.57
N ASN A 213 -27.75 5.44 17.31
CA ASN A 213 -29.13 5.68 16.95
C ASN A 213 -30.06 4.86 17.87
N TYR A 214 -31.21 5.45 18.23
CA TYR A 214 -32.13 4.94 19.27
C TYR A 214 -32.63 3.48 19.09
N ASP A 215 -32.26 2.80 18.01
CA ASP A 215 -32.66 1.43 17.69
C ASP A 215 -31.53 0.61 17.02
N LEU A 216 -30.32 0.63 17.59
CA LEU A 216 -29.16 -0.13 17.09
C LEU A 216 -29.46 -1.62 16.83
N ASP A 217 -30.21 -2.27 17.73
CA ASP A 217 -30.58 -3.70 17.59
C ASP A 217 -31.40 -3.97 16.31
N ASN A 218 -32.36 -3.11 16.00
CA ASN A 218 -33.16 -3.20 14.77
C ASN A 218 -32.32 -2.87 13.53
N ILE A 219 -31.39 -1.91 13.62
CA ILE A 219 -30.46 -1.61 12.51
C ILE A 219 -29.63 -2.85 12.20
N LEU A 220 -28.94 -3.40 13.20
CA LEU A 220 -28.09 -4.58 13.04
C LEU A 220 -28.89 -5.78 12.54
N SER A 221 -30.03 -6.11 13.15
CA SER A 221 -30.84 -7.28 12.73
C SER A 221 -31.38 -7.21 11.30
N ARG A 222 -31.54 -6.00 10.74
CA ARG A 222 -31.99 -5.79 9.36
C ARG A 222 -30.86 -5.74 8.34
N MET A 223 -29.64 -5.48 8.79
CA MET A 223 -28.46 -5.40 7.95
C MET A 223 -28.14 -6.78 7.35
N ASN A 224 -27.86 -6.80 6.04
CA ASN A 224 -27.37 -7.98 5.35
C ASN A 224 -25.86 -8.15 5.56
N LEU A 225 -25.35 -9.38 5.39
CA LEU A 225 -23.96 -9.68 5.72
C LEU A 225 -22.95 -9.01 4.75
N ASP A 226 -23.39 -8.66 3.54
CA ASP A 226 -22.63 -7.92 2.53
C ASP A 226 -22.59 -6.40 2.77
N GLU A 227 -23.42 -5.88 3.68
CA GLU A 227 -23.41 -4.47 4.06
C GLU A 227 -22.30 -4.16 5.08
N TYR A 228 -21.86 -5.16 5.86
CA TYR A 228 -20.77 -4.99 6.83
C TYR A 228 -19.43 -4.74 6.15
N LYS A 229 -18.65 -3.81 6.70
CA LYS A 229 -17.26 -3.53 6.30
C LYS A 229 -16.35 -4.16 7.32
N TRP A 230 -15.48 -5.06 6.88
CA TRP A 230 -14.70 -5.87 7.78
C TRP A 230 -13.43 -6.39 7.12
N ALA A 231 -12.38 -6.50 7.92
CA ALA A 231 -11.10 -7.01 7.49
C ALA A 231 -10.66 -8.11 8.44
N PHE A 232 -10.07 -9.17 7.90
CA PHE A 232 -9.22 -10.03 8.72
C PHE A 232 -8.05 -9.23 9.25
N ASP A 233 -7.81 -9.41 10.54
CA ASP A 233 -6.63 -8.91 11.24
C ASP A 233 -5.80 -10.10 11.71
N SER A 234 -4.76 -9.80 12.45
CA SER A 234 -3.88 -10.77 13.07
C SER A 234 -4.52 -11.58 14.21
N ASN A 235 -5.24 -10.90 15.10
CA ASN A 235 -5.82 -11.50 16.31
C ASN A 235 -7.32 -11.81 16.17
N GLY A 236 -7.97 -11.27 15.14
CA GLY A 236 -9.36 -11.55 14.84
C GLY A 236 -9.88 -10.90 13.57
N ILE A 237 -11.11 -10.42 13.65
CA ILE A 237 -11.80 -9.75 12.55
C ILE A 237 -12.30 -8.41 13.07
N THR A 238 -11.83 -7.35 12.42
CA THR A 238 -12.23 -5.97 12.74
C THR A 238 -13.34 -5.52 11.80
N PHE A 239 -14.43 -5.01 12.38
CA PHE A 239 -15.59 -4.43 11.72
C PHE A 239 -15.52 -2.91 11.83
N TYR A 240 -15.77 -2.23 10.72
CA TYR A 240 -15.69 -0.78 10.59
C TYR A 240 -17.08 -0.22 10.32
N PHE A 241 -17.47 0.79 11.09
CA PHE A 241 -18.76 1.44 10.97
C PHE A 241 -18.58 2.95 10.81
N ALA A 242 -19.35 3.50 9.89
CA ALA A 242 -19.49 4.94 9.71
C ALA A 242 -20.81 5.43 10.34
N ASN A 243 -21.38 6.48 9.79
CA ASN A 243 -22.63 7.10 10.22
C ASN A 243 -23.90 6.23 10.05
N ASP A 244 -23.78 4.97 9.65
CA ASP A 244 -24.92 4.04 9.49
C ASP A 244 -25.53 3.64 10.85
N ILE A 245 -24.73 3.60 11.90
CA ILE A 245 -25.16 3.13 13.24
C ILE A 245 -25.12 4.21 14.34
N ALA A 246 -24.45 5.33 14.09
CA ALA A 246 -24.29 6.44 15.03
C ALA A 246 -24.27 7.80 14.31
N ALA A 247 -24.21 8.89 15.07
CA ALA A 247 -24.09 10.22 14.49
C ALA A 247 -22.71 10.42 13.84
N TYR A 248 -22.59 11.30 12.84
CA TYR A 248 -21.28 11.64 12.26
C TYR A 248 -20.28 12.13 13.34
N ALA A 249 -20.77 12.84 14.35
CA ALA A 249 -19.97 13.34 15.47
C ALA A 249 -19.40 12.24 16.39
N SER A 250 -19.88 11.01 16.26
CA SER A 250 -19.35 9.84 16.98
C SER A 250 -18.00 9.39 16.40
N GLY A 251 -17.59 9.93 15.26
CA GLY A 251 -16.35 9.57 14.59
C GLY A 251 -16.37 8.13 14.08
N VAL A 252 -15.20 7.52 14.04
CA VAL A 252 -15.01 6.16 13.56
C VAL A 252 -15.33 5.15 14.65
N LEU A 253 -16.17 4.18 14.31
CA LEU A 253 -16.56 3.10 15.23
C LEU A 253 -16.04 1.77 14.71
N THR A 254 -15.32 1.06 15.58
CA THR A 254 -14.72 -0.24 15.26
C THR A 254 -15.03 -1.26 16.33
N VAL A 255 -15.23 -2.50 15.90
CA VAL A 255 -15.32 -3.65 16.78
C VAL A 255 -14.46 -4.77 16.25
N SER A 256 -13.61 -5.27 17.11
CA SER A 256 -12.71 -6.35 16.81
C SER A 256 -13.10 -7.58 17.62
N MET A 257 -13.18 -8.73 16.95
CA MET A 257 -13.63 -9.99 17.53
C MET A 257 -12.57 -11.08 17.31
N PRO A 258 -12.11 -11.76 18.37
CA PRO A 258 -11.03 -12.72 18.28
C PRO A 258 -11.43 -13.99 17.51
N TYR A 259 -10.45 -14.62 16.84
CA TYR A 259 -10.65 -15.84 16.06
C TYR A 259 -11.18 -17.04 16.86
N ASP A 260 -10.92 -17.07 18.18
CA ASP A 260 -11.39 -18.14 19.07
C ASP A 260 -12.88 -18.04 19.42
N SER A 261 -13.54 -16.97 18.97
CA SER A 261 -14.98 -16.80 19.07
C SER A 261 -15.72 -17.94 18.35
N THR A 262 -16.73 -18.49 19.02
CA THR A 262 -17.62 -19.52 18.42
C THR A 262 -18.44 -19.01 17.23
N LEU A 263 -18.40 -17.70 16.97
CA LEU A 263 -19.07 -17.04 15.85
C LEU A 263 -18.33 -17.27 14.52
N PHE A 264 -17.04 -17.62 14.55
CA PHE A 264 -16.22 -17.76 13.36
C PHE A 264 -15.88 -19.22 13.05
N LYS A 265 -15.98 -19.57 11.77
CA LYS A 265 -15.37 -20.78 11.22
C LYS A 265 -13.86 -20.66 11.31
N GLN A 266 -13.22 -21.80 11.49
CA GLN A 266 -11.79 -21.84 11.83
C GLN A 266 -10.88 -21.94 10.59
N ASP A 267 -11.46 -21.92 9.39
CA ASP A 267 -10.72 -22.10 8.12
C ASP A 267 -9.64 -21.02 7.90
N TYR A 268 -9.93 -19.79 8.33
CA TYR A 268 -9.08 -18.61 8.10
C TYR A 268 -8.25 -18.18 9.31
N VAL A 269 -8.23 -18.94 10.41
CA VAL A 269 -7.36 -18.59 11.55
C VAL A 269 -5.89 -18.63 11.12
N PRO A 270 -5.10 -17.57 11.38
CA PRO A 270 -3.68 -17.54 11.05
C PRO A 270 -2.90 -18.55 11.90
N ASP A 271 -1.75 -18.99 11.40
CA ASP A 271 -0.80 -19.74 12.23
C ASP A 271 -0.05 -18.74 13.13
N SER A 272 -0.30 -18.82 14.44
CA SER A 272 0.31 -17.91 15.43
C SER A 272 1.83 -18.03 15.56
N LYS A 273 2.46 -18.97 14.84
CA LYS A 273 3.92 -19.11 14.78
C LYS A 273 4.53 -18.37 13.60
N VAL A 274 3.73 -17.75 12.75
CA VAL A 274 4.23 -16.98 11.62
C VAL A 274 4.05 -15.50 11.95
N GLY A 275 5.13 -14.73 11.85
CA GLY A 275 5.08 -13.29 12.07
C GLY A 275 4.22 -12.60 11.01
N TYR A 276 3.68 -11.43 11.29
CA TYR A 276 2.88 -10.66 10.34
C TYR A 276 3.17 -9.17 10.50
N ILE A 277 2.85 -8.41 9.45
CA ILE A 277 2.75 -6.97 9.51
C ILE A 277 1.29 -6.61 9.23
N SER A 278 0.75 -5.60 9.92
CA SER A 278 -0.59 -5.05 9.72
C SER A 278 -0.52 -3.53 9.82
N GLU A 279 -1.02 -2.84 8.80
CA GLU A 279 -0.98 -1.39 8.69
C GLU A 279 -2.22 -0.76 9.32
N ILE A 280 -2.03 0.06 10.36
CA ILE A 280 -3.09 0.70 11.13
C ILE A 280 -3.70 1.85 10.33
N PRO A 281 -5.01 1.81 10.01
CA PRO A 281 -5.70 2.97 9.46
C PRO A 281 -5.65 4.13 10.44
N LEU A 282 -4.99 5.21 10.06
CA LEU A 282 -5.07 6.48 10.78
C LEU A 282 -6.22 7.29 10.18
N TYR A 283 -7.10 7.80 11.03
CA TYR A 283 -8.23 8.62 10.60
C TYR A 283 -7.86 10.10 10.69
N PHE A 284 -8.41 10.89 9.79
CA PHE A 284 -8.18 12.32 9.71
C PHE A 284 -9.55 13.00 9.75
N PRO A 285 -10.11 13.28 10.95
CA PRO A 285 -11.46 13.86 11.09
C PRO A 285 -11.66 15.18 10.34
N ASP A 286 -10.58 15.88 10.04
CA ASP A 286 -10.51 16.96 9.07
C ASP A 286 -9.13 16.92 8.40
N SER A 287 -8.92 17.74 7.36
CA SER A 287 -7.67 17.81 6.60
C SER A 287 -6.43 18.25 7.42
N TYR A 288 -6.56 18.40 8.75
CA TYR A 288 -5.56 19.01 9.63
C TYR A 288 -5.34 18.30 10.97
N HIS A 289 -6.22 17.37 11.38
CA HIS A 289 -6.09 16.62 12.62
C HIS A 289 -6.16 15.13 12.31
N MET A 290 -5.19 14.34 12.78
CA MET A 290 -5.33 12.88 12.83
C MET A 290 -5.97 12.46 14.14
N ASP A 291 -6.97 11.60 14.06
CA ASP A 291 -7.60 10.89 15.16
C ASP A 291 -7.72 9.43 14.74
N ILE A 292 -7.43 8.45 15.59
CA ILE A 292 -7.30 7.08 15.09
C ILE A 292 -8.65 6.43 14.90
N VAL A 293 -8.76 5.62 13.84
CA VAL A 293 -9.68 4.48 13.76
C VAL A 293 -9.31 3.52 14.88
N ASP A 294 -9.87 3.75 16.06
CA ASP A 294 -9.68 3.01 17.30
C ASP A 294 -9.37 1.51 17.08
N GLY A 295 -8.11 1.15 16.92
CA GLY A 295 -7.63 -0.18 16.56
C GLY A 295 -7.58 -1.09 17.78
N GLN A 296 -8.67 -1.19 18.54
CA GLN A 296 -8.67 -1.94 19.81
C GLN A 296 -8.92 -3.43 19.64
N GLU A 297 -8.36 -4.06 18.61
CA GLU A 297 -8.10 -5.49 18.78
C GLU A 297 -6.91 -5.73 19.72
N ASP A 298 -6.08 -4.71 20.00
CA ASP A 298 -4.98 -4.80 20.95
C ASP A 298 -4.91 -3.64 21.96
N ASP A 299 -5.95 -2.84 22.23
CA ASP A 299 -5.85 -1.63 23.09
C ASP A 299 -4.71 -0.65 22.66
N ILE A 300 -4.30 -0.62 21.39
CA ILE A 300 -3.28 0.32 20.90
C ILE A 300 -3.90 1.62 20.36
N THR A 301 -3.40 2.77 20.80
CA THR A 301 -3.75 4.08 20.25
C THR A 301 -2.50 4.96 20.08
N ILE A 302 -2.33 5.58 18.91
CA ILE A 302 -1.26 6.51 18.49
C ILE A 302 -1.82 7.92 18.22
N THR A 303 -1.91 8.78 19.23
CA THR A 303 -2.50 10.12 19.08
C THR A 303 -1.43 11.16 18.71
N PRO A 304 -1.60 11.98 17.65
CA PRO A 304 -0.68 13.08 17.39
C PRO A 304 -0.81 14.20 18.41
N ASN A 305 0.32 14.77 18.77
CA ASN A 305 0.41 16.01 19.52
C ASN A 305 0.92 17.11 18.58
N TYR A 306 0.17 18.20 18.48
CA TYR A 306 0.52 19.38 17.67
C TYR A 306 1.09 20.49 18.55
N ASP A 307 1.90 21.37 17.97
CA ASP A 307 2.46 22.52 18.67
C ASP A 307 1.35 23.52 19.07
N PRO A 308 1.06 23.69 20.38
CA PRO A 308 0.01 24.59 20.82
C PRO A 308 0.36 26.07 20.63
N GLU A 309 1.63 26.42 20.45
CA GLU A 309 2.08 27.79 20.19
C GLU A 309 1.96 28.16 18.71
N ASN A 310 1.94 27.17 17.81
CA ASN A 310 1.83 27.35 16.37
C ASN A 310 0.74 26.46 15.76
N PRO A 311 -0.55 26.67 16.14
CA PRO A 311 -1.65 25.82 15.68
C PRO A 311 -1.86 25.85 14.16
N ASP A 312 -1.31 26.84 13.46
CA ASP A 312 -1.40 27.01 12.00
C ASP A 312 -0.28 26.26 11.24
N MET A 313 0.69 25.65 11.91
CA MET A 313 1.82 24.98 11.25
C MET A 313 1.55 23.50 10.96
N TYR A 314 0.47 22.92 11.50
CA TYR A 314 -0.11 21.59 11.20
C TYR A 314 0.82 20.36 11.18
N TYR A 315 2.12 20.49 11.49
CA TYR A 315 3.02 19.36 11.64
C TYR A 315 2.77 18.65 12.98
N ILE A 316 2.97 17.34 12.97
CA ILE A 316 2.93 16.48 14.14
C ILE A 316 4.24 16.70 14.91
N GLN A 317 4.12 17.28 16.11
CA GLN A 317 5.26 17.51 16.98
C GLN A 317 5.73 16.20 17.62
N SER A 318 4.81 15.36 18.11
CA SER A 318 5.12 14.06 18.69
C SER A 318 3.91 13.14 18.61
N LEU A 319 4.09 11.86 18.90
CA LEU A 319 3.01 10.88 18.99
C LEU A 319 2.89 10.35 20.42
N THR A 320 1.66 10.17 20.89
CA THR A 320 1.34 9.48 22.14
C THR A 320 0.85 8.07 21.82
N ILE A 321 1.67 7.07 22.13
CA ILE A 321 1.36 5.65 21.97
C ILE A 321 0.81 5.14 23.31
N ASN A 322 -0.39 4.56 23.32
CA ASN A 322 -0.96 3.82 24.43
C ASN A 322 -1.13 2.35 24.01
N LYS A 323 -0.84 1.41 24.92
CA LYS A 323 -1.11 -0.01 24.79
C LYS A 323 -1.48 -0.58 26.15
N ASP A 324 -2.65 -1.19 26.30
CA ASP A 324 -3.13 -1.79 27.56
C ASP A 324 -3.03 -0.85 28.79
N GLY A 325 -3.19 0.46 28.57
CA GLY A 325 -3.07 1.49 29.61
C GLY A 325 -1.64 1.94 29.93
N GLU A 326 -0.60 1.34 29.34
CA GLU A 326 0.75 1.92 29.32
C GLU A 326 0.81 3.02 28.27
N THR A 327 1.40 4.17 28.60
CA THR A 327 1.55 5.30 27.68
C THR A 327 3.01 5.68 27.50
N PHE A 328 3.38 5.98 26.27
CA PHE A 328 4.66 6.54 25.87
C PHE A 328 4.44 7.69 24.89
N THR A 329 5.15 8.81 25.09
CA THR A 329 5.16 9.92 24.14
C THR A 329 6.53 9.97 23.49
N THR A 330 6.58 10.04 22.16
CA THR A 330 7.82 10.15 21.41
C THR A 330 8.55 11.45 21.74
N ASP A 331 9.84 11.48 21.44
CA ASP A 331 10.55 12.75 21.31
C ASP A 331 9.96 13.56 20.14
N ASP A 332 10.37 14.84 20.01
CA ASP A 332 9.89 15.70 18.95
C ASP A 332 10.26 15.14 17.56
N LEU A 333 9.24 14.92 16.72
CA LEU A 333 9.33 14.38 15.36
C LEU A 333 9.36 15.49 14.31
N TYR A 334 8.48 16.49 14.41
CA TYR A 334 8.29 17.55 13.40
C TYR A 334 8.01 17.01 11.98
N VAL A 335 6.93 16.23 11.84
CA VAL A 335 6.60 15.50 10.60
C VAL A 335 5.22 15.84 10.07
N TRP A 336 5.01 15.66 8.76
CA TRP A 336 3.77 15.96 8.06
C TRP A 336 2.85 14.75 7.95
N ASP A 337 3.44 13.56 7.85
CA ASP A 337 2.72 12.31 7.65
C ASP A 337 3.32 11.17 8.46
N VAL A 338 2.48 10.19 8.78
CA VAL A 338 2.82 9.02 9.59
C VAL A 338 2.10 7.79 9.07
N ASP A 339 2.86 6.75 8.77
CA ASP A 339 2.34 5.39 8.59
C ASP A 339 2.68 4.54 9.82
N ALA A 340 1.74 3.68 10.23
CA ALA A 340 1.87 2.88 11.44
C ALA A 340 1.62 1.41 11.14
N PHE A 341 2.56 0.55 11.54
CA PHE A 341 2.49 -0.88 11.30
C PHE A 341 2.71 -1.66 12.59
N ILE A 342 1.79 -2.57 12.92
CA ILE A 342 2.02 -3.60 13.94
C ILE A 342 2.84 -4.72 13.31
N ILE A 343 3.97 -5.04 13.93
CA ILE A 343 4.83 -6.15 13.56
C ILE A 343 4.78 -7.19 14.68
N HIS A 344 4.26 -8.37 14.36
CA HIS A 344 4.34 -9.53 15.24
C HIS A 344 5.39 -10.49 14.72
N THR A 345 6.19 -11.00 15.64
CA THR A 345 7.30 -11.89 15.34
C THR A 345 6.93 -13.35 15.65
N PRO A 346 7.57 -14.35 15.00
CA PRO A 346 7.34 -15.76 15.31
C PRO A 346 7.57 -16.16 16.78
N ASP A 347 8.37 -15.40 17.54
CA ASP A 347 8.59 -15.61 18.98
C ASP A 347 7.50 -14.98 19.87
N GLY A 348 6.47 -14.39 19.27
CA GLY A 348 5.29 -13.87 19.96
C GLY A 348 5.44 -12.44 20.46
N LYS A 349 6.46 -11.69 20.01
CA LYS A 349 6.66 -10.29 20.39
C LYS A 349 5.93 -9.36 19.44
N GLU A 350 5.40 -8.28 19.99
CA GLU A 350 4.71 -7.23 19.26
C GLU A 350 5.51 -5.93 19.27
N ASN A 351 5.59 -5.30 18.10
CA ASN A 351 6.27 -4.05 17.88
C ASN A 351 5.39 -3.11 17.06
N LEU A 352 5.56 -1.82 17.26
CA LEU A 352 5.00 -0.78 16.41
C LEU A 352 6.13 -0.16 15.59
N MET A 353 6.05 -0.26 14.27
CA MET A 353 6.86 0.52 13.36
C MET A 353 6.09 1.76 12.94
N ILE A 354 6.70 2.93 13.12
CA ILE A 354 6.20 4.22 12.66
C ILE A 354 7.15 4.71 11.56
N MET A 355 6.61 4.96 10.37
CA MET A 355 7.32 5.62 9.29
C MET A 355 6.81 7.06 9.20
N THR A 356 7.70 8.02 9.01
CA THR A 356 7.35 9.44 9.09
C THR A 356 7.95 10.22 7.93
N THR A 357 7.17 11.16 7.40
CA THR A 357 7.60 12.05 6.32
C THR A 357 7.75 13.48 6.84
N GLY A 358 8.98 14.01 6.81
CA GLY A 358 9.32 15.36 7.25
C GLY A 358 9.57 16.34 6.10
N ASP A 359 10.05 17.54 6.46
CA ASP A 359 10.44 18.56 5.47
C ASP A 359 11.50 18.05 4.48
N SER A 360 11.39 18.50 3.23
CA SER A 360 12.29 18.10 2.13
C SER A 360 12.30 16.59 1.86
N ASP A 361 11.15 15.95 2.05
CA ASP A 361 10.91 14.52 1.83
C ASP A 361 11.86 13.66 2.67
N TYR A 362 12.11 14.10 3.91
CA TYR A 362 13.01 13.40 4.82
C TYR A 362 12.26 12.30 5.58
N ASN A 363 12.57 11.06 5.24
CA ASN A 363 11.89 9.88 5.78
C ASN A 363 12.68 9.24 6.92
N CYS A 364 11.96 8.88 7.98
CA CYS A 364 12.50 8.19 9.14
C CYS A 364 11.59 7.04 9.54
N SER A 365 12.17 5.95 10.02
CA SER A 365 11.44 4.82 10.58
C SER A 365 11.85 4.59 12.03
N TYR A 366 10.87 4.41 12.90
CA TYR A 366 11.06 4.18 14.33
C TYR A 366 10.37 2.88 14.72
N VAL A 367 11.04 2.03 15.50
CA VAL A 367 10.43 0.81 16.03
C VAL A 367 10.32 0.91 17.54
N TYR A 368 9.12 0.64 18.06
CA TYR A 368 8.80 0.58 19.47
C TYR A 368 8.41 -0.84 19.85
N SER A 369 9.04 -1.38 20.89
CA SER A 369 8.58 -2.62 21.53
C SER A 369 7.26 -2.33 22.24
N LEU A 370 6.23 -3.13 22.00
CA LEU A 370 4.96 -3.06 22.71
C LEU A 370 4.88 -4.03 23.90
N ASP A 371 5.85 -4.95 24.01
CA ASP A 371 5.93 -5.90 25.11
C ASP A 371 6.24 -5.21 26.45
N GLY A 372 5.24 -5.17 27.34
CA GLY A 372 5.39 -4.64 28.68
C GLY A 372 5.50 -3.12 28.69
N LYS A 373 6.72 -2.57 28.80
CA LYS A 373 6.91 -1.12 28.80
C LYS A 373 7.25 -0.67 27.38
N ILE A 374 6.44 0.25 26.85
CA ILE A 374 6.68 0.84 25.54
C ILE A 374 8.02 1.61 25.55
N GLN A 375 8.89 1.29 24.60
CA GLN A 375 10.18 1.93 24.41
C GLN A 375 10.64 1.80 22.96
N GLN A 376 11.32 2.82 22.45
CA GLN A 376 12.00 2.76 21.15
C GLN A 376 13.16 1.76 21.23
N VAL A 377 13.20 0.83 20.28
CA VAL A 377 14.24 -0.22 20.19
C VAL A 377 15.19 0.00 19.02
N SER A 378 14.72 0.67 17.96
CA SER A 378 15.56 1.06 16.82
C SER A 378 14.98 2.30 16.13
N ASN A 379 15.82 2.93 15.32
CA ASN A 379 15.42 3.94 14.36
C ASN A 379 16.39 3.92 13.18
N ASP A 380 15.86 4.19 11.99
CA ASP A 380 16.59 4.21 10.73
C ASP A 380 16.04 5.35 9.85
N TYR A 381 16.70 5.60 8.72
CA TYR A 381 16.28 6.56 7.70
C TYR A 381 15.64 5.83 6.52
N PHE A 382 14.77 4.86 6.83
CA PHE A 382 14.06 4.11 5.82
C PHE A 382 12.83 4.86 5.36
N ASP A 383 12.65 4.80 4.05
CA ASP A 383 11.41 5.09 3.37
C ASP A 383 10.75 3.79 2.93
N GLN A 384 9.48 3.83 2.52
CA GLN A 384 8.77 2.66 2.05
C GLN A 384 9.52 2.07 0.85
N GLY A 385 9.60 0.74 0.77
CA GLY A 385 10.26 0.10 -0.37
C GLY A 385 9.55 0.46 -1.66
N GLU A 386 10.30 0.81 -2.70
CA GLU A 386 9.74 1.22 -3.98
C GLU A 386 10.22 0.32 -5.12
N THR A 387 9.41 0.21 -6.18
CA THR A 387 9.77 -0.49 -7.42
C THR A 387 9.09 0.13 -8.64
N GLY A 388 9.61 -0.20 -9.83
CA GLY A 388 9.01 0.19 -11.10
C GLY A 388 9.75 1.31 -11.86
N THR A 389 9.05 1.92 -12.81
CA THR A 389 9.57 2.96 -13.72
C THR A 389 8.81 4.28 -13.55
N THR A 390 9.22 5.35 -14.24
CA THR A 390 8.57 6.66 -14.10
C THR A 390 7.08 6.62 -14.45
N ASP A 391 6.70 5.75 -15.39
CA ASP A 391 5.32 5.61 -15.84
C ASP A 391 4.52 4.55 -15.03
N ASP A 392 5.22 3.66 -14.32
CA ASP A 392 4.66 2.54 -13.54
C ASP A 392 5.40 2.47 -12.20
N TYR A 393 5.09 3.39 -11.28
CA TYR A 393 5.68 3.49 -9.94
C TYR A 393 4.82 2.76 -8.91
N TYR A 394 5.48 1.98 -8.04
CA TYR A 394 4.81 1.27 -6.96
C TYR A 394 5.59 1.32 -5.64
N GLU A 395 4.85 1.40 -4.56
CA GLU A 395 5.31 1.06 -3.21
C GLU A 395 5.14 -0.45 -2.97
N ILE A 396 6.07 -1.04 -2.27
CA ILE A 396 6.04 -2.44 -1.85
C ILE A 396 5.38 -2.47 -0.46
N VAL A 397 4.26 -3.18 -0.35
CA VAL A 397 3.47 -3.22 0.89
C VAL A 397 4.19 -4.07 1.95
N PRO A 398 4.52 -3.51 3.14
CA PRO A 398 5.11 -4.28 4.23
C PRO A 398 4.11 -5.31 4.77
N CYS A 399 4.32 -6.59 4.46
CA CYS A 399 3.41 -7.67 4.85
C CYS A 399 4.07 -8.86 5.55
N ASP A 400 5.37 -9.07 5.32
CA ASP A 400 6.13 -10.18 5.88
C ASP A 400 7.32 -9.66 6.69
N PRO A 401 7.36 -9.86 8.01
CA PRO A 401 8.51 -9.47 8.82
C PRO A 401 9.82 -10.10 8.35
N ALA A 402 9.78 -11.28 7.70
CA ALA A 402 10.98 -11.92 7.18
C ALA A 402 11.44 -11.36 5.82
N ASN A 403 10.65 -10.48 5.19
CA ASN A 403 10.92 -9.91 3.87
C ASN A 403 10.24 -8.55 3.70
N VAL A 404 10.79 -7.52 4.34
CA VAL A 404 10.32 -6.12 4.24
C VAL A 404 11.25 -5.34 3.32
N ALA A 405 10.69 -4.58 2.38
CA ALA A 405 11.46 -3.71 1.51
C ALA A 405 11.49 -2.28 2.08
N PHE A 406 12.68 -1.67 2.09
CA PHE A 406 12.85 -0.25 2.39
C PHE A 406 13.68 0.43 1.32
N ALA A 407 13.29 1.66 0.99
CA ALA A 407 14.09 2.55 0.18
C ALA A 407 15.04 3.38 1.06
N SER A 408 16.16 3.78 0.46
CA SER A 408 17.12 4.70 1.08
C SER A 408 17.69 5.61 0.00
N ARG A 409 17.91 6.86 0.39
CA ARG A 409 18.53 7.88 -0.46
C ARG A 409 20.05 7.82 -0.38
N PHE A 410 20.71 7.96 -1.52
CA PHE A 410 22.17 7.96 -1.65
C PHE A 410 22.65 9.17 -2.43
N ASP A 411 23.76 9.77 -1.99
CA ASP A 411 24.49 10.81 -2.73
C ASP A 411 25.82 10.25 -3.31
N MET A 412 25.72 9.16 -4.07
CA MET A 412 26.85 8.45 -4.67
C MET A 412 26.88 8.65 -6.19
N LEU A 413 27.81 9.46 -6.70
CA LEU A 413 27.88 9.98 -8.09
C LEU A 413 26.77 10.96 -8.50
N CYS A 414 25.52 10.68 -8.11
CA CYS A 414 24.36 11.58 -8.12
C CYS A 414 23.50 11.30 -6.88
N THR A 415 22.44 12.08 -6.69
CA THR A 415 21.37 11.73 -5.76
C THR A 415 20.43 10.72 -6.42
N PHE A 416 20.23 9.57 -5.81
CA PHE A 416 19.25 8.55 -6.23
C PHE A 416 18.79 7.72 -5.04
N ASP A 417 17.67 7.02 -5.20
CA ASP A 417 17.15 6.11 -4.18
C ASP A 417 17.30 4.66 -4.63
N GLY A 418 17.50 3.78 -3.65
CA GLY A 418 17.57 2.35 -3.89
C GLY A 418 16.80 1.55 -2.84
N THR A 419 16.16 0.48 -3.30
CA THR A 419 15.35 -0.42 -2.47
C THR A 419 16.15 -1.66 -2.12
N ARG A 420 16.05 -2.12 -0.86
CA ARG A 420 16.65 -3.36 -0.39
C ARG A 420 15.69 -4.11 0.53
N TYR A 421 15.77 -5.44 0.54
CA TYR A 421 14.97 -6.28 1.43
C TYR A 421 15.69 -6.57 2.75
N TYR A 422 14.90 -6.70 3.81
CA TYR A 422 15.33 -6.90 5.19
C TYR A 422 14.46 -7.93 5.90
N SER A 423 15.06 -8.63 6.86
CA SER A 423 14.36 -9.39 7.89
C SER A 423 14.28 -8.54 9.16
N PHE A 424 13.10 -8.46 9.75
CA PHE A 424 12.85 -7.86 11.06
C PHE A 424 13.19 -8.86 12.15
N GLU A 425 14.10 -8.48 13.02
CA GLU A 425 14.62 -9.32 14.08
C GLU A 425 13.87 -9.08 15.40
N SER A 426 13.86 -10.08 16.27
CA SER A 426 13.15 -10.03 17.57
C SER A 426 13.70 -8.99 18.56
N ASP A 427 14.79 -8.29 18.23
CA ASP A 427 15.32 -7.15 18.99
C ASP A 427 14.85 -5.78 18.45
N GLY A 428 14.03 -5.78 17.40
CA GLY A 428 13.49 -4.59 16.76
C GLY A 428 14.35 -4.01 15.64
N THR A 429 15.43 -4.69 15.24
CA THR A 429 16.32 -4.23 14.16
C THR A 429 16.02 -4.90 12.83
N PHE A 430 16.50 -4.29 11.74
CA PHE A 430 16.37 -4.83 10.38
C PHE A 430 17.71 -5.36 9.87
N THR A 431 17.78 -6.65 9.55
CA THR A 431 18.97 -7.29 8.96
C THR A 431 18.81 -7.36 7.43
N PRO A 432 19.74 -6.82 6.64
CA PRO A 432 19.63 -6.87 5.18
C PRO A 432 19.71 -8.30 4.66
N LEU A 433 18.79 -8.66 3.77
CA LEU A 433 18.75 -9.96 3.09
C LEU A 433 19.66 -9.98 1.87
N ASP A 434 19.81 -8.84 1.22
CA ASP A 434 20.65 -8.65 0.04
C ASP A 434 21.86 -7.76 0.35
N LYS A 435 22.94 -7.92 -0.42
CA LYS A 435 24.10 -7.03 -0.35
C LYS A 435 23.74 -5.62 -0.84
N TYR A 436 22.95 -5.55 -1.91
CA TYR A 436 22.78 -4.35 -2.71
C TYR A 436 21.39 -3.73 -2.55
N TYR A 437 21.36 -2.40 -2.54
CA TYR A 437 20.17 -1.63 -2.86
C TYR A 437 20.03 -1.58 -4.37
N LYS A 438 18.88 -2.01 -4.89
CA LYS A 438 18.56 -1.91 -6.31
C LYS A 438 18.06 -0.50 -6.59
N ALA A 439 18.72 0.20 -7.52
CA ALA A 439 18.32 1.54 -7.90
C ALA A 439 16.97 1.49 -8.61
N MET A 440 16.11 2.45 -8.29
CA MET A 440 14.82 2.63 -8.95
C MET A 440 15.02 2.97 -10.43
N ILE A 441 14.42 2.19 -11.34
CA ILE A 441 14.56 2.38 -12.79
C ILE A 441 13.97 3.75 -13.22
N SER A 442 12.98 4.25 -12.48
CA SER A 442 12.36 5.58 -12.67
C SER A 442 13.33 6.76 -12.45
N LYS A 443 14.45 6.54 -11.74
CA LYS A 443 15.48 7.53 -11.42
C LYS A 443 16.85 7.15 -12.01
N GLN A 444 16.88 6.54 -13.21
CA GLN A 444 18.15 6.35 -13.92
C GLN A 444 18.82 7.71 -14.15
N CYS A 445 19.78 8.05 -13.29
CA CYS A 445 20.76 9.08 -13.56
C CYS A 445 21.60 8.57 -14.73
N ASP A 446 21.26 8.97 -15.97
CA ASP A 446 22.19 8.84 -17.09
C ASP A 446 23.38 9.75 -16.82
N LEU A 447 24.39 9.18 -16.20
CA LEU A 447 25.64 9.84 -15.87
C LEU A 447 26.51 9.86 -17.12
N ILE A 448 27.11 11.01 -17.41
CA ILE A 448 28.03 11.16 -18.53
C ILE A 448 29.43 11.41 -17.98
N SER A 449 30.37 10.52 -18.28
CA SER A 449 31.75 10.74 -17.88
C SER A 449 32.33 11.95 -18.62
N LYS A 450 32.97 12.87 -17.91
CA LYS A 450 33.69 14.01 -18.53
C LYS A 450 35.12 13.68 -18.92
N VAL A 451 35.63 12.53 -18.49
CA VAL A 451 37.01 12.08 -18.68
C VAL A 451 37.03 10.62 -19.12
N GLU A 452 38.18 10.13 -19.56
CA GLU A 452 38.36 8.70 -19.77
C GLU A 452 38.49 7.99 -18.42
N LEU A 453 37.81 6.85 -18.23
CA LEU A 453 37.82 6.09 -16.97
C LEU A 453 38.18 4.61 -17.18
N THR A 454 39.07 4.15 -16.31
CA THR A 454 39.48 2.76 -16.00
C THR A 454 38.56 1.96 -15.07
N VAL A 455 37.49 1.26 -15.48
CA VAL A 455 36.57 0.62 -14.49
C VAL A 455 36.49 -0.92 -14.62
N PRO A 456 36.36 -1.65 -13.50
CA PRO A 456 36.13 -3.10 -13.52
C PRO A 456 34.74 -3.45 -14.05
N VAL A 457 34.64 -4.63 -14.67
CA VAL A 457 33.38 -5.26 -15.08
C VAL A 457 32.94 -6.23 -13.98
N VAL A 458 31.67 -6.14 -13.60
CA VAL A 458 31.04 -7.01 -12.61
C VAL A 458 29.98 -7.88 -13.26
N ASP A 459 29.72 -9.05 -12.67
CA ASP A 459 28.63 -9.92 -13.09
C ASP A 459 27.29 -9.52 -12.46
N GLU A 460 26.23 -10.24 -12.83
CA GLU A 460 24.88 -10.01 -12.30
C GLU A 460 24.78 -10.25 -10.79
N ALA A 461 25.65 -11.09 -10.20
CA ALA A 461 25.72 -11.28 -8.75
C ALA A 461 26.44 -10.13 -8.02
N GLY A 462 27.19 -9.30 -8.76
CA GLY A 462 27.95 -8.18 -8.22
C GLY A 462 29.37 -8.53 -7.82
N GLU A 463 29.91 -9.61 -8.39
CA GLU A 463 31.30 -10.00 -8.24
C GLU A 463 32.13 -9.46 -9.41
N GLU A 464 33.33 -8.96 -9.11
CA GLU A 464 34.25 -8.51 -10.16
C GLU A 464 34.76 -9.69 -10.98
N THR A 465 34.61 -9.58 -12.29
CA THR A 465 35.03 -10.62 -13.25
C THR A 465 36.55 -10.67 -13.46
N GLY A 466 37.27 -9.64 -13.02
CA GLY A 466 38.68 -9.40 -13.33
C GLY A 466 38.93 -8.76 -14.70
N GLU A 467 37.89 -8.55 -15.51
CA GLU A 467 37.92 -7.72 -16.71
C GLU A 467 37.80 -6.23 -16.34
N THR A 468 38.39 -5.35 -17.15
CA THR A 468 38.16 -3.91 -17.09
C THR A 468 37.71 -3.38 -18.44
N VAL A 469 36.95 -2.28 -18.42
CA VAL A 469 36.56 -1.52 -19.60
C VAL A 469 37.03 -0.08 -19.48
N THR A 470 37.50 0.48 -20.61
CA THR A 470 37.84 1.89 -20.72
C THR A 470 36.64 2.66 -21.25
N LEU A 471 36.05 3.50 -20.40
CA LEU A 471 34.96 4.41 -20.78
C LEU A 471 35.58 5.70 -21.34
N PRO A 472 35.33 6.07 -22.60
CA PRO A 472 35.80 7.34 -23.13
C PRO A 472 35.06 8.52 -22.49
N ALA A 473 35.64 9.72 -22.57
CA ALA A 473 34.93 10.94 -22.22
C ALA A 473 33.69 11.11 -23.11
N GLY A 474 32.53 11.39 -22.49
CA GLY A 474 31.23 11.48 -23.12
C GLY A 474 30.41 10.18 -23.08
N GLU A 475 30.96 9.08 -22.56
CA GLU A 475 30.22 7.82 -22.40
C GLU A 475 29.16 7.96 -21.31
N ALA A 476 27.97 7.42 -21.58
CA ALA A 476 26.84 7.40 -20.67
C ALA A 476 26.72 6.05 -19.95
N TYR A 477 26.31 6.08 -18.69
CA TYR A 477 26.04 4.90 -17.88
C TYR A 477 24.94 5.20 -16.87
N SER A 478 24.15 4.19 -16.53
CA SER A 478 22.99 4.33 -15.67
C SER A 478 23.20 3.50 -14.41
N ILE A 479 22.98 4.10 -13.24
CA ILE A 479 23.11 3.40 -11.95
C ILE A 479 22.06 2.29 -11.87
N ILE A 480 22.46 1.10 -11.43
CA ILE A 480 21.54 -0.03 -11.22
C ILE A 480 21.51 -0.53 -9.77
N ARG A 481 22.59 -0.35 -9.01
CA ARG A 481 22.63 -0.71 -7.58
C ARG A 481 23.82 -0.11 -6.85
N THR A 482 23.72 -0.07 -5.53
CA THR A 482 24.81 0.33 -4.62
C THR A 482 24.86 -0.57 -3.39
N ASN A 483 26.02 -0.75 -2.78
CA ASN A 483 26.13 -1.37 -1.45
C ASN A 483 25.81 -0.38 -0.31
N GLY A 484 25.60 0.89 -0.65
CA GLY A 484 25.32 1.99 0.27
C GLY A 484 26.56 2.54 0.99
N THR A 485 27.78 2.13 0.59
CA THR A 485 29.02 2.57 1.26
C THR A 485 30.11 3.05 0.32
N ASP A 486 30.38 2.36 -0.77
CA ASP A 486 31.53 2.67 -1.62
C ASP A 486 31.45 2.05 -3.01
N GLU A 487 30.56 1.09 -3.25
CA GLU A 487 30.38 0.46 -4.55
C GLU A 487 29.12 0.98 -5.22
N VAL A 488 29.25 1.51 -6.44
CA VAL A 488 28.11 1.81 -7.32
C VAL A 488 28.26 1.03 -8.62
N ASP A 489 27.29 0.18 -8.92
CA ASP A 489 27.23 -0.56 -10.16
C ASP A 489 26.34 0.17 -11.17
N CYS A 490 26.84 0.26 -12.40
CA CYS A 490 26.14 0.91 -13.50
C CYS A 490 26.10 0.00 -14.74
N THR A 491 25.04 0.12 -15.54
CA THR A 491 24.96 -0.52 -16.86
C THR A 491 25.46 0.45 -17.93
N ILE A 492 26.25 -0.06 -18.89
CA ILE A 492 26.66 0.68 -20.08
C ILE A 492 25.90 0.21 -21.32
N LYS A 493 26.01 0.98 -22.42
CA LYS A 493 25.22 0.78 -23.65
C LYS A 493 25.31 -0.63 -24.26
N ASP A 494 26.41 -1.34 -24.06
CA ASP A 494 26.58 -2.71 -24.57
C ASP A 494 26.04 -3.80 -23.63
N GLY A 495 25.38 -3.42 -22.54
CA GLY A 495 24.73 -4.31 -21.58
C GLY A 495 25.63 -4.81 -20.46
N ARG A 496 26.94 -4.52 -20.49
CA ARG A 496 27.83 -4.89 -19.37
C ARG A 496 27.55 -4.04 -18.13
N ILE A 497 27.82 -4.63 -16.98
CA ILE A 497 27.78 -3.95 -15.69
C ILE A 497 29.21 -3.58 -15.28
N ILE A 498 29.39 -2.34 -14.87
CA ILE A 498 30.66 -1.78 -14.40
C ILE A 498 30.52 -1.32 -12.94
N ARG A 499 31.64 -1.26 -12.21
CA ARG A 499 31.66 -0.75 -10.83
C ARG A 499 32.52 0.48 -10.67
N PHE A 500 31.97 1.49 -9.99
CA PHE A 500 32.72 2.59 -9.40
C PHE A 500 33.00 2.30 -7.93
N HIS A 501 34.28 2.38 -7.56
CA HIS A 501 34.73 2.39 -6.18
C HIS A 501 34.91 3.84 -5.74
N LEU A 502 34.11 4.28 -4.78
CA LEU A 502 34.11 5.63 -4.26
C LEU A 502 34.97 5.71 -3.01
N GLU A 503 35.84 6.70 -2.95
CA GLU A 503 36.53 7.06 -1.72
C GLU A 503 35.77 8.23 -1.09
N ASP A 504 35.25 8.05 0.13
CA ASP A 504 34.80 9.20 0.93
C ASP A 504 36.03 9.89 1.52
N PRO A 505 36.39 11.12 1.07
CA PRO A 505 37.53 11.84 1.61
C PRO A 505 37.37 12.23 3.09
N LEU A 506 36.17 12.09 3.67
CA LEU A 506 35.84 12.42 5.06
C LEU A 506 35.56 11.18 5.94
N GLY A 507 35.43 9.98 5.36
CA GLY A 507 35.27 8.71 6.09
C GLY A 507 33.93 8.51 6.82
N GLY A 508 32.87 9.19 6.37
CA GLY A 508 31.48 8.99 6.79
C GLY A 508 30.77 7.89 5.98
N LYS A 509 29.48 7.69 6.28
CA LYS A 509 28.55 6.94 5.40
C LYS A 509 27.96 7.93 4.39
N TRP A 510 27.79 7.50 3.14
CA TRP A 510 27.15 8.30 2.08
C TRP A 510 25.66 8.44 2.29
#